data_AF-A0A811Q042-F1
#
_entry.id   AF-A0A811Q042-F1
#
_cell.length_a   1.000
_cell.length_b   1.000
_cell.length_c   1.000
_cell.angle_alpha   90.00
_cell.angle_beta   90.00
_cell.angle_gamma   90.00
#
_symmetry.space_group_name_H-M   'P 1'
#
loop_
_entity.id
_entity.type
_entity.pdbx_description
1 polymer ?
#
loop_
_entity_poly.entity_id
_entity_poly.type
_entity_poly.pdbx_seq_one_letter_code
_entity_poly.pdbx_strand_id
1 'polypeptide(L)'
;MRSPSASSAANSDIEATKKLLDKLAVLKLNGGLGTTMGCTGPKSVIEVRSGFTFLDLIVIQIESLNKKYGSNVPLLLMNSFNTHEDTLKIVEKYANSSIEIHTFNQGKTDKDGWYPPGHGDIFPSLMNSGKLDLLFSQVTPKTLADVKGGTLISYEGRVQLLEIAQVPDAHVNEFKSIEKLKIFNTNNLCVNLKAIKRLVEADALKMEIIPNPKEVDGVKVLQLETAAGAAIRFFDHAIGINVPRSRFLPVKATSDLQLVQSDLYTLVDGFVTRNSARTNPSNPSIKLGPEFKKGKVTITAKPGVKLEIPDGAVIENKDNFEKEKGQL
;
A
#
# COMPACT_ATOMS: atom_id res chain seq x y z
N MET A 1 -30.02 19.76 32.92
CA MET A 1 -29.67 19.42 31.52
C MET A 1 -29.66 17.91 31.38
N ARG A 2 -30.30 17.33 30.35
CA ARG A 2 -30.16 15.90 30.05
C ARG A 2 -28.85 15.68 29.28
N SER A 3 -28.08 14.66 29.66
CA SER A 3 -26.94 14.18 28.88
C SER A 3 -27.42 13.60 27.54
N PRO A 4 -26.61 13.68 26.46
CA PRO A 4 -26.96 13.05 25.19
C PRO A 4 -27.09 11.53 25.33
N SER A 5 -28.04 10.91 24.63
CA SER A 5 -28.14 9.45 24.57
C SER A 5 -26.98 8.88 23.75
N ALA A 6 -26.52 7.66 24.08
CA ALA A 6 -25.43 7.00 23.34
C ALA A 6 -25.69 6.90 21.82
N SER A 7 -26.96 6.77 21.42
CA SER A 7 -27.40 6.80 20.01
C SER A 7 -27.15 8.14 19.30
N SER A 8 -27.32 9.27 20.00
CA SER A 8 -27.05 10.60 19.44
C SER A 8 -25.56 10.86 19.25
N ALA A 9 -24.72 10.38 20.17
CA ALA A 9 -23.27 10.46 20.04
C ALA A 9 -22.74 9.59 18.89
N ALA A 10 -23.21 8.34 18.77
CA ALA A 10 -22.83 7.45 17.68
C ALA A 10 -23.19 8.02 16.29
N ASN A 11 -24.39 8.60 16.13
CA ASN A 11 -24.78 9.26 14.89
C ASN A 11 -23.92 10.49 14.57
N SER A 12 -23.53 11.28 15.59
CA SER A 12 -22.65 12.44 15.38
C SER A 12 -21.23 12.05 14.93
N ASP A 13 -20.73 10.91 15.39
CA ASP A 13 -19.40 10.38 15.02
C ASP A 13 -19.39 9.80 13.59
N ILE A 14 -20.48 9.14 13.17
CA ILE A 14 -20.67 8.69 11.78
C ILE A 14 -20.68 9.89 10.81
N GLU A 15 -21.46 10.93 11.11
CA GLU A 15 -21.56 12.13 10.27
C GLU A 15 -20.24 12.93 10.22
N ALA A 16 -19.53 13.04 11.35
CA ALA A 16 -18.21 13.65 11.39
C ALA A 16 -17.17 12.84 10.58
N THR A 17 -17.19 11.51 10.72
CA THR A 17 -16.32 10.61 9.95
C THR A 17 -16.62 10.69 8.45
N LYS A 18 -17.90 10.67 8.06
CA LYS A 18 -18.32 10.83 6.66
C LYS A 18 -17.75 12.11 6.04
N LYS A 19 -17.83 13.26 6.73
CA LYS A 19 -17.28 14.54 6.25
C LYS A 19 -15.76 14.57 6.04
N LEU A 20 -15.03 13.63 6.63
CA LEU A 20 -13.61 13.42 6.40
C LEU A 20 -13.37 12.41 5.26
N LEU A 21 -14.18 11.35 5.18
CA LEU A 21 -14.13 10.35 4.11
C LEU A 21 -14.53 10.93 2.75
N ASP A 22 -15.51 11.83 2.70
CA ASP A 22 -15.90 12.59 1.49
C ASP A 22 -14.78 13.50 0.95
N LYS A 23 -13.63 13.59 1.64
CA LYS A 23 -12.42 14.33 1.24
C LYS A 23 -11.21 13.41 1.07
N LEU A 24 -11.40 12.10 1.18
CA LEU A 24 -10.36 11.08 1.09
C LEU A 24 -10.45 10.35 -0.24
N ALA A 25 -9.29 10.16 -0.88
CA ALA A 25 -9.12 9.21 -1.97
C ALA A 25 -8.08 8.16 -1.54
N VAL A 26 -8.30 6.88 -1.89
CA VAL A 26 -7.38 5.79 -1.55
C VAL A 26 -6.55 5.44 -2.78
N LEU A 27 -5.23 5.62 -2.71
CA LEU A 27 -4.32 5.26 -3.79
C LEU A 27 -3.52 3.99 -3.45
N LYS A 28 -3.41 3.07 -4.40
CA LYS A 28 -2.60 1.86 -4.31
C LYS A 28 -1.55 1.81 -5.42
N LEU A 29 -0.32 1.52 -5.02
CA LEU A 29 0.80 1.28 -5.92
C LEU A 29 0.64 -0.10 -6.56
N ASN A 30 0.39 -0.14 -7.87
CA ASN A 30 0.07 -1.33 -8.65
C ASN A 30 1.04 -1.53 -9.85
N GLY A 31 2.14 -0.80 -9.90
CA GLY A 31 3.14 -0.91 -10.97
C GLY A 31 4.03 -2.16 -10.93
N GLY A 32 4.03 -2.90 -9.82
CA GLY A 32 4.90 -4.06 -9.60
C GLY A 32 4.30 -5.39 -10.08
N LEU A 33 5.11 -6.16 -10.81
CA LEU A 33 4.77 -7.53 -11.24
C LEU A 33 4.91 -8.55 -10.10
N GLY A 34 4.18 -9.67 -10.23
CA GLY A 34 4.25 -10.81 -9.31
C GLY A 34 5.37 -11.82 -9.61
N THR A 35 6.37 -11.47 -10.43
CA THR A 35 7.36 -12.42 -11.01
C THR A 35 8.23 -13.13 -9.97
N THR A 36 8.50 -12.48 -8.82
CA THR A 36 9.21 -13.08 -7.68
C THR A 36 8.42 -14.17 -6.96
N MET A 37 7.15 -14.37 -7.33
CA MET A 37 6.22 -15.35 -6.78
C MET A 37 5.57 -16.20 -7.88
N GLY A 38 6.14 -16.21 -9.09
CA GLY A 38 5.66 -17.01 -10.23
C GLY A 38 4.47 -16.45 -10.99
N CYS A 39 3.97 -15.25 -10.67
CA CYS A 39 2.89 -14.60 -11.40
C CYS A 39 3.45 -13.67 -12.50
N THR A 40 2.95 -13.79 -13.72
CA THR A 40 3.36 -12.96 -14.87
C THR A 40 2.70 -11.59 -14.89
N GLY A 41 1.54 -11.43 -14.26
CA GLY A 41 0.76 -10.20 -14.26
C GLY A 41 1.00 -9.27 -13.05
N PRO A 42 0.12 -8.27 -12.84
CA PRO A 42 0.18 -7.34 -11.71
C PRO A 42 0.13 -8.10 -10.38
N LYS A 43 0.98 -7.73 -9.41
CA LYS A 43 1.00 -8.44 -8.10
C LYS A 43 -0.35 -8.41 -7.38
N SER A 44 -1.20 -7.44 -7.69
CA SER A 44 -2.54 -7.29 -7.12
C SER A 44 -3.51 -8.44 -7.45
N VAL A 45 -3.24 -9.27 -8.48
CA VAL A 45 -4.08 -10.43 -8.83
C VAL A 45 -3.70 -11.73 -8.11
N ILE A 46 -2.64 -11.73 -7.31
CA ILE A 46 -2.27 -12.93 -6.56
C ILE A 46 -3.35 -13.22 -5.51
N GLU A 47 -3.86 -14.45 -5.49
CA GLU A 47 -4.81 -14.94 -4.50
C GLU A 47 -4.21 -14.88 -3.09
N VAL A 48 -4.85 -14.15 -2.19
CA VAL A 48 -4.40 -13.96 -0.80
C VAL A 48 -5.09 -14.94 0.15
N ARG A 49 -6.41 -15.12 0.01
CA ARG A 49 -7.20 -16.01 0.86
C ARG A 49 -8.59 -16.26 0.27
N SER A 50 -9.10 -17.48 0.39
CA SER A 50 -10.50 -17.83 0.05
C SER A 50 -10.93 -17.40 -1.35
N GLY A 51 -10.05 -17.54 -2.36
CA GLY A 51 -10.33 -17.11 -3.74
C GLY A 51 -10.22 -15.60 -3.99
N PHE A 52 -9.99 -14.77 -2.97
CA PHE A 52 -9.84 -13.32 -3.12
C PHE A 52 -8.39 -12.91 -3.38
N THR A 53 -8.19 -12.08 -4.40
CA THR A 53 -6.90 -11.45 -4.73
C THR A 53 -6.62 -10.23 -3.84
N PHE A 54 -5.40 -9.69 -3.86
CA PHE A 54 -5.10 -8.42 -3.16
C PHE A 54 -6.05 -7.29 -3.60
N LEU A 55 -6.38 -7.22 -4.89
CA LEU A 55 -7.30 -6.19 -5.39
C LEU A 55 -8.72 -6.41 -4.86
N ASP A 56 -9.24 -7.65 -4.91
CA ASP A 56 -10.56 -7.98 -4.34
C ASP A 56 -10.66 -7.54 -2.87
N LEU A 57 -9.63 -7.84 -2.08
CA LEU A 57 -9.58 -7.46 -0.68
C LEU A 57 -9.58 -5.94 -0.47
N ILE A 58 -8.92 -5.18 -1.36
CA ILE A 58 -8.94 -3.71 -1.32
C ILE A 58 -10.31 -3.16 -1.71
N VAL A 59 -10.97 -3.73 -2.72
CA VAL A 59 -12.33 -3.36 -3.13
C VAL A 59 -13.29 -3.58 -1.96
N ILE A 60 -13.29 -4.78 -1.36
CA ILE A 60 -14.13 -5.12 -0.22
C ILE A 60 -13.89 -4.18 0.98
N GLN A 61 -12.64 -3.80 1.27
CA GLN A 61 -12.32 -2.84 2.34
C GLN A 61 -12.98 -1.48 2.11
N ILE A 62 -12.97 -0.98 0.87
CA ILE A 62 -13.54 0.33 0.52
C ILE A 62 -15.06 0.26 0.42
N GLU A 63 -15.64 -0.82 -0.11
CA GLU A 63 -17.09 -1.05 -0.10
C GLU A 63 -17.64 -1.11 1.32
N SER A 64 -16.99 -1.86 2.23
CA SER A 64 -17.39 -1.93 3.64
C SER A 64 -17.23 -0.57 4.34
N LEU A 65 -16.21 0.22 3.99
CA LEU A 65 -16.04 1.59 4.50
C LEU A 65 -17.17 2.52 4.03
N ASN A 66 -17.42 2.55 2.72
CA ASN A 66 -18.45 3.37 2.09
C ASN A 66 -19.85 3.00 2.60
N LYS A 67 -20.18 1.70 2.66
CA LYS A 67 -21.43 1.19 3.22
C LYS A 67 -21.62 1.55 4.69
N LYS A 68 -20.55 1.52 5.50
CA LYS A 68 -20.62 1.81 6.95
C LYS A 68 -20.86 3.29 7.23
N TYR A 69 -20.26 4.20 6.48
CA TYR A 69 -20.30 5.65 6.74
C TYR A 69 -21.15 6.44 5.74
N GLY A 70 -21.73 5.80 4.72
CA GLY A 70 -22.49 6.46 3.65
C GLY A 70 -21.62 7.33 2.73
N SER A 71 -20.30 7.13 2.73
CA SER A 71 -19.33 7.88 1.91
C SER A 71 -19.16 7.27 0.52
N ASN A 72 -18.52 8.00 -0.39
CA ASN A 72 -18.06 7.48 -1.68
C ASN A 72 -16.55 7.72 -1.87
N VAL A 73 -15.73 6.98 -1.14
CA VAL A 73 -14.26 7.04 -1.24
C VAL A 73 -13.81 6.35 -2.54
N PRO A 74 -13.13 7.03 -3.49
CA PRO A 74 -12.64 6.42 -4.71
C PRO A 74 -11.31 5.66 -4.51
N LEU A 75 -11.07 4.68 -5.38
CA LEU A 75 -9.84 3.88 -5.45
C LEU A 75 -9.01 4.28 -6.68
N LEU A 76 -7.78 4.75 -6.46
CA LEU A 76 -6.81 5.03 -7.51
C LEU A 76 -5.75 3.92 -7.58
N LEU A 77 -5.50 3.39 -8.77
CA LEU A 77 -4.45 2.41 -9.06
C LEU A 77 -3.36 3.06 -9.91
N MET A 78 -2.17 3.21 -9.32
CA MET A 78 -0.96 3.66 -10.01
C MET A 78 -0.27 2.46 -10.67
N ASN A 79 -0.51 2.29 -11.97
CA ASN A 79 -0.02 1.17 -12.77
C ASN A 79 1.36 1.47 -13.37
N SER A 80 1.97 0.44 -13.96
CA SER A 80 3.12 0.57 -14.87
C SER A 80 2.73 0.10 -16.26
N PHE A 81 3.58 0.36 -17.25
CA PHE A 81 3.40 -0.20 -18.59
C PHE A 81 3.38 -1.74 -18.63
N ASN A 82 3.91 -2.41 -17.60
CA ASN A 82 3.83 -3.87 -17.45
C ASN A 82 2.53 -4.34 -16.79
N THR A 83 1.76 -3.45 -16.16
CA THR A 83 0.54 -3.80 -15.41
C THR A 83 -0.73 -3.12 -15.90
N HIS A 84 -0.64 -2.12 -16.79
CA HIS A 84 -1.79 -1.29 -17.15
C HIS A 84 -2.91 -2.05 -17.85
N GLU A 85 -2.61 -2.67 -19.01
CA GLU A 85 -3.60 -3.35 -19.85
C GLU A 85 -4.29 -4.50 -19.13
N ASP A 86 -3.53 -5.28 -18.35
CA ASP A 86 -4.10 -6.32 -17.51
C ASP A 86 -4.99 -5.70 -16.42
N THR A 87 -4.53 -4.65 -15.75
CA THR A 87 -5.33 -3.98 -14.71
C THR A 87 -6.63 -3.40 -15.26
N LEU A 88 -6.65 -2.86 -16.49
CA LEU A 88 -7.87 -2.39 -17.13
C LEU A 88 -8.90 -3.53 -17.27
N LYS A 89 -8.50 -4.69 -17.81
CA LYS A 89 -9.37 -5.89 -17.91
C LYS A 89 -9.81 -6.41 -16.55
N ILE A 90 -8.94 -6.32 -15.54
CA ILE A 90 -9.26 -6.79 -14.18
C ILE A 90 -10.29 -5.87 -13.51
N VAL A 91 -10.24 -4.54 -13.73
CA VAL A 91 -11.20 -3.63 -13.09
C VAL A 91 -12.61 -3.73 -13.67
N GLU A 92 -12.78 -4.24 -14.90
CA GLU A 92 -14.10 -4.57 -15.47
C GLU A 92 -14.90 -5.55 -14.59
N LYS A 93 -14.22 -6.43 -13.84
CA LYS A 93 -14.84 -7.31 -12.83
C LYS A 93 -15.65 -6.53 -11.78
N TYR A 94 -15.26 -5.29 -11.50
CA TYR A 94 -15.89 -4.42 -10.51
C TYR A 94 -16.80 -3.37 -11.14
N ALA A 95 -17.20 -3.49 -12.41
CA ALA A 95 -18.10 -2.54 -13.06
C ALA A 95 -19.49 -2.43 -12.37
N ASN A 96 -19.91 -3.47 -11.64
CA ASN A 96 -21.13 -3.48 -10.82
C ASN A 96 -20.87 -3.20 -9.33
N SER A 97 -19.63 -2.87 -8.94
CA SER A 97 -19.26 -2.53 -7.57
C SER A 97 -19.71 -1.11 -7.23
N SER A 98 -19.87 -0.84 -5.94
CA SER A 98 -20.26 0.49 -5.43
C SER A 98 -19.11 1.51 -5.37
N ILE A 99 -17.90 1.16 -5.80
CA ILE A 99 -16.73 2.05 -5.76
C ILE A 99 -16.37 2.64 -7.13
N GLU A 100 -15.97 3.91 -7.13
CA GLU A 100 -15.32 4.52 -8.27
C GLU A 100 -13.84 4.10 -8.32
N ILE A 101 -13.45 3.39 -9.39
CA ILE A 101 -12.06 2.99 -9.63
C ILE A 101 -11.45 3.84 -10.75
N HIS A 102 -10.29 4.42 -10.49
CA HIS A 102 -9.48 5.11 -11.50
C HIS A 102 -8.12 4.44 -11.65
N THR A 103 -7.68 4.24 -12.88
CA THR A 103 -6.31 3.86 -13.21
C THR A 103 -5.54 5.05 -13.75
N PHE A 104 -4.23 5.07 -13.54
CA PHE A 104 -3.29 5.92 -14.27
C PHE A 104 -1.93 5.22 -14.36
N ASN A 105 -1.10 5.61 -15.33
CA ASN A 105 0.26 5.08 -15.45
C ASN A 105 1.27 5.98 -14.74
N GLN A 106 2.24 5.33 -14.11
CA GLN A 106 3.53 5.95 -13.77
C GLN A 106 4.38 6.14 -15.04
N GLY A 107 5.38 7.00 -14.94
CA GLY A 107 6.29 7.36 -16.02
C GLY A 107 7.09 6.20 -16.60
N LYS A 108 7.75 6.49 -17.72
CA LYS A 108 8.64 5.60 -18.46
C LYS A 108 10.00 6.27 -18.63
N THR A 109 11.07 5.49 -18.73
CA THR A 109 12.42 5.98 -19.05
C THR A 109 12.73 5.79 -20.53
N ASP A 110 13.09 6.88 -21.22
CA ASP A 110 13.15 6.89 -22.69
C ASP A 110 14.55 6.61 -23.30
N LYS A 111 15.64 6.69 -22.51
CA LYS A 111 17.00 6.85 -23.08
C LYS A 111 17.79 5.55 -23.33
N ASP A 112 17.76 4.59 -22.41
CA ASP A 112 18.64 3.40 -22.46
C ASP A 112 17.88 2.07 -22.20
N GLY A 113 16.56 2.10 -22.36
CA GLY A 113 15.66 0.98 -22.09
C GLY A 113 14.52 1.35 -21.16
N TRP A 114 13.40 0.63 -21.30
CA TRP A 114 12.15 0.90 -20.61
C TRP A 114 12.10 0.24 -19.24
N TYR A 115 12.12 1.02 -18.17
CA TYR A 115 11.74 0.55 -16.83
C TYR A 115 10.93 1.63 -16.10
N PRO A 116 10.14 1.27 -15.07
CA PRO A 116 9.40 2.26 -14.30
C PRO A 116 10.30 2.91 -13.24
N PRO A 117 10.29 4.24 -13.06
CA PRO A 117 11.26 5.01 -12.25
C PRO A 117 11.06 4.91 -10.71
N GLY A 118 10.57 3.77 -10.23
CA GLY A 118 10.20 3.57 -8.82
C GLY A 118 8.93 4.31 -8.42
N HIS A 119 8.51 4.11 -7.17
CA HIS A 119 7.21 4.60 -6.70
C HIS A 119 7.19 6.09 -6.30
N GLY A 120 8.33 6.78 -6.28
CA GLY A 120 8.39 8.24 -6.07
C GLY A 120 7.75 9.06 -7.19
N ASP A 121 7.64 8.48 -8.39
CA ASP A 121 6.94 9.04 -9.54
C ASP A 121 5.43 9.26 -9.33
N ILE A 122 4.87 8.81 -8.20
CA ILE A 122 3.47 9.02 -7.81
C ILE A 122 3.05 10.49 -7.90
N PHE A 123 3.92 11.42 -7.50
CA PHE A 123 3.58 12.85 -7.45
C PHE A 123 3.45 13.47 -8.85
N PRO A 124 4.48 13.41 -9.74
CA PRO A 124 4.34 13.92 -11.09
C PRO A 124 3.27 13.15 -11.90
N SER A 125 3.19 11.82 -11.80
CA SER A 125 2.22 11.05 -12.60
C SER A 125 0.77 11.23 -12.15
N LEU A 126 0.49 11.50 -10.87
CA LEU A 126 -0.86 11.86 -10.42
C LEU A 126 -1.31 13.21 -10.98
N MET A 127 -0.39 14.17 -11.14
CA MET A 127 -0.67 15.47 -11.78
C MET A 127 -0.81 15.33 -13.29
N ASN A 128 0.18 14.74 -13.96
CA ASN A 128 0.26 14.64 -15.42
C ASN A 128 -0.85 13.78 -16.03
N SER A 129 -1.44 12.85 -15.27
CA SER A 129 -2.61 12.06 -15.70
C SER A 129 -3.95 12.80 -15.56
N GLY A 130 -3.95 14.05 -15.08
CA GLY A 130 -5.16 14.83 -14.79
C GLY A 130 -5.98 14.31 -13.59
N LYS A 131 -5.57 13.21 -12.96
CA LYS A 131 -6.30 12.61 -11.82
C LYS A 131 -6.24 13.49 -10.57
N LEU A 132 -5.18 14.29 -10.39
CA LEU A 132 -5.11 15.29 -9.33
C LEU A 132 -6.21 16.36 -9.47
N ASP A 133 -6.43 16.87 -10.70
CA ASP A 133 -7.47 17.87 -10.96
C ASP A 133 -8.87 17.27 -10.95
N LEU A 134 -9.04 16.01 -11.39
CA LEU A 134 -10.28 15.26 -11.21
C LEU A 134 -10.69 15.20 -9.72
N LEU A 135 -9.75 14.85 -8.83
CA LEU A 135 -9.97 14.82 -7.38
C LEU A 135 -10.23 16.21 -6.76
N PHE A 136 -9.77 17.30 -7.39
CA PHE A 136 -10.16 18.65 -6.99
C PHE A 136 -11.53 19.07 -7.52
N SER A 137 -11.94 18.55 -8.67
CA SER A 137 -13.24 18.84 -9.30
C SER A 137 -14.42 18.13 -8.62
N GLN A 138 -14.16 17.04 -7.90
CA GLN A 138 -15.12 16.38 -7.02
C GLN A 138 -15.39 17.24 -5.77
N VAL A 139 -16.17 18.31 -5.93
CA VAL A 139 -16.57 19.21 -4.85
C VAL A 139 -17.95 18.86 -4.29
N THR A 140 -18.08 18.88 -2.96
CA THR A 140 -19.35 18.75 -2.26
C THR A 140 -20.03 20.13 -2.05
N PRO A 141 -21.36 20.25 -2.05
CA PRO A 141 -22.04 21.53 -1.87
C PRO A 141 -21.65 22.24 -0.56
N LYS A 142 -21.33 23.53 -0.65
CA LYS A 142 -21.05 24.37 0.52
C LYS A 142 -22.33 24.59 1.33
N THR A 143 -22.24 24.51 2.65
CA THR A 143 -23.39 24.72 3.56
C THR A 143 -23.32 26.09 4.23
N LEU A 144 -24.44 26.53 4.81
CA LEU A 144 -24.53 27.81 5.54
C LEU A 144 -23.70 27.84 6.86
N ALA A 145 -23.09 26.72 7.26
CA ALA A 145 -22.21 26.64 8.43
C ALA A 145 -20.75 27.04 8.15
N ASP A 146 -20.34 27.14 6.88
CA ASP A 146 -18.94 27.24 6.46
C ASP A 146 -18.43 28.71 6.43
N VAL A 147 -18.40 29.37 7.60
CA VAL A 147 -18.20 30.84 7.74
C VAL A 147 -16.85 31.25 8.38
N LYS A 148 -15.99 30.32 8.83
CA LYS A 148 -14.65 30.67 9.40
C LYS A 148 -13.53 29.72 8.98
N GLY A 149 -12.45 30.30 8.45
CA GLY A 149 -11.17 29.64 8.14
C GLY A 149 -10.19 30.69 7.59
N GLY A 150 -8.93 30.66 8.02
CA GLY A 150 -7.93 31.66 7.62
C GLY A 150 -7.52 31.54 6.15
N THR A 151 -7.24 32.69 5.51
CA THR A 151 -6.76 32.77 4.12
C THR A 151 -5.29 33.16 4.09
N LEU A 152 -4.50 32.43 3.29
CA LEU A 152 -3.16 32.82 2.88
C LEU A 152 -3.29 33.77 1.68
N ILE A 153 -2.74 34.98 1.78
CA ILE A 153 -2.63 35.89 0.63
C ILE A 153 -1.28 35.68 -0.06
N SER A 154 -1.31 35.61 -1.39
CA SER A 154 -0.13 35.64 -2.24
C SER A 154 0.14 37.09 -2.64
N TYR A 155 1.36 37.56 -2.40
CA TYR A 155 1.86 38.83 -2.94
C TYR A 155 3.12 38.52 -3.75
N GLU A 156 3.18 38.99 -4.99
CA GLU A 156 4.30 38.78 -5.92
C GLU A 156 4.76 37.31 -6.04
N GLY A 157 3.81 36.37 -6.00
CA GLY A 157 4.07 34.95 -6.26
C GLY A 157 4.71 34.17 -5.12
N ARG A 158 4.75 34.71 -3.89
CA ARG A 158 5.25 33.98 -2.70
C ARG A 158 4.24 34.02 -1.55
N VAL A 159 4.20 32.91 -0.81
CA VAL A 159 3.55 32.77 0.50
C VAL A 159 4.67 32.56 1.51
N GLN A 160 4.72 33.35 2.58
CA GLN A 160 5.88 33.42 3.48
C GLN A 160 5.54 33.08 4.94
N LEU A 161 6.41 32.27 5.56
CA LEU A 161 6.76 32.35 6.97
C LEU A 161 8.20 31.81 7.16
N LEU A 162 8.95 32.37 8.11
CA LEU A 162 10.38 32.20 8.38
C LEU A 162 10.62 32.29 9.90
N GLU A 163 11.73 31.83 10.50
CA GLU A 163 12.75 30.80 10.19
C GLU A 163 13.72 30.73 11.40
N ILE A 164 14.40 29.60 11.68
CA ILE A 164 15.78 29.62 12.23
C ILE A 164 16.50 28.25 12.24
N ALA A 165 17.81 28.34 11.98
CA ALA A 165 18.87 27.34 12.10
C ALA A 165 18.89 26.43 13.35
N GLN A 166 19.79 25.43 13.32
CA GLN A 166 20.51 24.76 14.44
C GLN A 166 20.33 23.22 14.59
N VAL A 167 20.83 22.39 13.65
CA VAL A 167 21.28 21.02 14.01
C VAL A 167 22.56 20.63 13.22
N PRO A 168 23.65 20.14 13.87
CA PRO A 168 24.96 19.94 13.20
C PRO A 168 25.25 18.50 12.72
N ASP A 169 26.27 18.37 11.87
CA ASP A 169 26.67 17.15 11.13
C ASP A 169 27.19 15.95 11.97
N ALA A 170 27.19 16.03 13.31
CA ALA A 170 27.91 15.08 14.17
C ALA A 170 27.26 13.68 14.30
N HIS A 171 26.00 13.49 13.87
CA HIS A 171 25.18 12.31 14.23
C HIS A 171 25.12 11.19 13.17
N VAL A 172 25.87 11.31 12.06
CA VAL A 172 25.81 10.39 10.91
C VAL A 172 26.07 8.91 11.28
N ASN A 173 26.92 8.65 12.28
CA ASN A 173 27.28 7.28 12.67
C ASN A 173 26.26 6.58 13.60
N GLU A 174 25.27 7.30 14.15
CA GLU A 174 24.18 6.67 14.92
C GLU A 174 23.14 5.99 14.02
N PHE A 175 23.08 6.37 12.74
CA PHE A 175 22.06 5.99 11.77
C PHE A 175 22.13 4.51 11.32
N LYS A 176 23.20 3.77 11.66
CA LYS A 176 23.46 2.40 11.18
C LYS A 176 23.26 1.30 12.24
N SER A 177 22.80 1.62 13.46
CA SER A 177 22.55 0.62 14.51
C SER A 177 21.07 0.19 14.59
N ILE A 178 20.86 -1.14 14.58
CA ILE A 178 19.55 -1.78 14.71
C ILE A 178 18.96 -1.59 16.13
N GLU A 179 19.78 -1.22 17.12
CA GLU A 179 19.31 -0.89 18.48
C GLU A 179 18.71 0.53 18.59
N LYS A 180 19.05 1.43 17.66
CA LYS A 180 18.64 2.85 17.68
C LYS A 180 17.42 3.15 16.79
N LEU A 181 17.28 2.49 15.64
CA LEU A 181 16.17 2.74 14.70
C LEU A 181 15.04 1.70 14.84
N LYS A 182 14.11 1.95 15.77
CA LYS A 182 13.01 1.04 16.13
C LYS A 182 11.76 1.13 15.22
N ILE A 183 11.77 1.96 14.19
CA ILE A 183 10.59 2.28 13.36
C ILE A 183 10.90 2.02 11.88
N PHE A 184 9.99 1.36 11.18
CA PHE A 184 10.12 1.02 9.75
C PHE A 184 9.00 1.71 8.95
N ASN A 185 9.32 2.29 7.79
CA ASN A 185 8.32 2.91 6.92
C ASN A 185 7.35 1.85 6.36
N THR A 186 6.08 1.95 6.72
CA THR A 186 5.04 1.03 6.22
C THR A 186 4.62 1.30 4.77
N ASN A 187 5.09 2.39 4.17
CA ASN A 187 4.69 2.96 2.89
C ASN A 187 3.19 3.31 2.81
N ASN A 188 2.52 3.42 3.96
CA ASN A 188 1.21 4.05 4.09
C ASN A 188 1.43 5.56 4.26
N LEU A 189 1.08 6.34 3.23
CA LEU A 189 1.24 7.80 3.23
C LEU A 189 -0.12 8.48 3.19
N CYS A 190 -0.33 9.48 4.04
CA CYS A 190 -1.45 10.41 3.97
C CYS A 190 -0.91 11.76 3.51
N VAL A 191 -1.29 12.21 2.31
CA VAL A 191 -0.69 13.40 1.68
C VAL A 191 -1.78 14.38 1.27
N ASN A 192 -1.55 15.68 1.53
CA ASN A 192 -2.47 16.73 1.13
C ASN A 192 -2.32 17.02 -0.38
N LEU A 193 -3.39 16.83 -1.15
CA LEU A 193 -3.39 17.02 -2.61
C LEU A 193 -2.97 18.45 -3.03
N LYS A 194 -3.31 19.49 -2.25
CA LYS A 194 -2.91 20.88 -2.55
C LYS A 194 -1.41 21.09 -2.37
N ALA A 195 -0.81 20.42 -1.38
CA ALA A 195 0.63 20.43 -1.20
C ALA A 195 1.33 19.65 -2.34
N ILE A 196 0.77 18.53 -2.81
CA ILE A 196 1.28 17.83 -4.01
C ILE A 196 1.27 18.77 -5.21
N LYS A 197 0.12 19.38 -5.53
CA LYS A 197 -0.02 20.30 -6.68
C LYS A 197 1.03 21.41 -6.62
N ARG A 198 1.11 22.14 -5.50
CA ARG A 198 2.10 23.19 -5.25
C ARG A 198 3.55 22.73 -5.43
N LEU A 199 3.91 21.54 -4.92
CA LEU A 199 5.29 21.05 -4.97
C LEU A 199 5.70 20.50 -6.34
N VAL A 200 4.74 19.94 -7.10
CA VAL A 200 5.00 19.48 -8.48
C VAL A 200 5.04 20.65 -9.46
N GLU A 201 4.10 21.61 -9.36
CA GLU A 201 4.09 22.83 -10.18
C GLU A 201 5.36 23.69 -9.99
N ALA A 202 5.95 23.68 -8.80
CA ALA A 202 7.17 24.42 -8.46
C ALA A 202 8.48 23.65 -8.74
N ASP A 203 8.44 22.45 -9.32
CA ASP A 203 9.60 21.56 -9.49
C ASP A 203 10.42 21.35 -8.18
N ALA A 204 9.71 21.27 -7.05
CA ALA A 204 10.32 21.25 -5.72
C ALA A 204 10.71 19.83 -5.24
N LEU A 205 10.13 18.78 -5.83
CA LEU A 205 10.28 17.38 -5.41
C LEU A 205 11.60 16.74 -5.91
N LYS A 206 12.73 17.33 -5.53
CA LYS A 206 14.09 16.88 -5.92
C LYS A 206 14.54 15.66 -5.11
N MET A 207 13.81 14.55 -5.27
CA MET A 207 14.04 13.30 -4.56
C MET A 207 15.41 12.68 -4.88
N GLU A 208 15.99 11.99 -3.89
CA GLU A 208 17.22 11.22 -4.07
C GLU A 208 17.02 10.07 -5.06
N ILE A 209 17.95 9.95 -6.00
CA ILE A 209 18.02 8.84 -6.95
C ILE A 209 18.59 7.61 -6.25
N ILE A 210 17.88 6.50 -6.37
CA ILE A 210 18.25 5.19 -5.83
C ILE A 210 18.78 4.33 -6.97
N PRO A 211 20.10 4.09 -7.05
CA PRO A 211 20.67 3.17 -8.03
C PRO A 211 20.35 1.71 -7.67
N ASN A 212 19.72 1.00 -8.59
CA ASN A 212 19.33 -0.42 -8.46
C ASN A 212 20.03 -1.25 -9.54
N PRO A 213 21.18 -1.88 -9.25
CA PRO A 213 21.88 -2.72 -10.21
C PRO A 213 21.04 -3.94 -10.61
N LYS A 214 20.99 -4.22 -11.91
CA LYS A 214 20.27 -5.35 -12.51
C LYS A 214 21.12 -6.04 -13.56
N GLU A 215 20.63 -7.19 -14.00
CA GLU A 215 21.10 -7.91 -15.17
C GLU A 215 19.90 -8.22 -16.07
N VAL A 216 20.03 -7.92 -17.36
CA VAL A 216 19.02 -8.21 -18.40
C VAL A 216 19.78 -8.87 -19.54
N ASP A 217 19.38 -10.09 -19.91
CA ASP A 217 20.00 -10.88 -20.98
C ASP A 217 21.54 -10.98 -20.89
N GLY A 218 22.05 -11.11 -19.66
CA GLY A 218 23.49 -11.16 -19.34
C GLY A 218 24.21 -9.81 -19.29
N VAL A 219 23.53 -8.71 -19.63
CA VAL A 219 24.06 -7.36 -19.59
C VAL A 219 23.77 -6.71 -18.23
N LYS A 220 24.81 -6.25 -17.54
CA LYS A 220 24.67 -5.45 -16.31
C LYS A 220 24.15 -4.06 -16.64
N VAL A 221 23.01 -3.69 -16.05
CA VAL A 221 22.36 -2.40 -16.25
C VAL A 221 22.04 -1.74 -14.90
N LEU A 222 21.78 -0.43 -14.91
CA LEU A 222 21.45 0.33 -13.71
C LEU A 222 20.05 0.95 -13.85
N GLN A 223 19.12 0.50 -13.01
CA GLN A 223 17.80 1.14 -12.90
C GLN A 223 17.89 2.28 -11.89
N LEU A 224 17.47 3.48 -12.27
CA LEU A 224 17.45 4.67 -11.42
C LEU A 224 16.02 4.91 -10.93
N GLU A 225 15.80 4.69 -9.64
CA GLU A 225 14.47 4.77 -9.02
C GLU A 225 14.37 5.95 -8.04
N THR A 226 13.15 6.34 -7.70
CA THR A 226 12.87 7.22 -6.54
C THR A 226 11.85 6.56 -5.61
N ALA A 227 11.90 6.89 -4.32
CA ALA A 227 10.98 6.37 -3.31
C ALA A 227 10.02 7.45 -2.82
N ALA A 228 8.70 7.23 -2.90
CA ALA A 228 7.68 8.18 -2.45
C ALA A 228 7.86 8.65 -1.00
N GLY A 229 8.34 7.76 -0.11
CA GLY A 229 8.64 8.12 1.28
C GLY A 229 9.77 9.14 1.43
N ALA A 230 10.69 9.26 0.47
CA ALA A 230 11.76 10.25 0.49
C ALA A 230 11.24 11.69 0.30
N ALA A 231 10.03 11.84 -0.27
CA ALA A 231 9.40 13.13 -0.46
C ALA A 231 8.95 13.81 0.84
N ILE A 232 8.93 13.08 1.98
CA ILE A 232 8.56 13.61 3.31
C ILE A 232 9.29 14.91 3.67
N ARG A 233 10.54 15.07 3.22
CA ARG A 233 11.39 16.24 3.46
C ARG A 233 10.92 17.54 2.79
N PHE A 234 10.02 17.46 1.80
CA PHE A 234 9.52 18.61 1.04
C PHE A 234 8.15 19.13 1.54
N PHE A 235 7.63 18.57 2.64
CA PHE A 235 6.35 18.99 3.23
C PHE A 235 6.57 19.70 4.57
N ASP A 236 6.18 20.97 4.63
CA ASP A 236 6.37 21.90 5.77
C ASP A 236 5.88 21.36 7.13
N HIS A 237 4.93 20.42 7.13
CA HIS A 237 4.27 19.85 8.30
C HIS A 237 4.23 18.32 8.26
N ALA A 238 5.33 17.69 7.82
CA ALA A 238 5.47 16.24 7.83
C ALA A 238 5.51 15.67 9.27
N ILE A 239 4.75 14.59 9.53
CA ILE A 239 4.71 13.91 10.83
C ILE A 239 4.82 12.39 10.62
N GLY A 240 5.74 11.75 11.34
CA GLY A 240 5.81 10.30 11.46
C GLY A 240 4.91 9.79 12.60
N ILE A 241 4.05 8.82 12.31
CA ILE A 241 3.16 8.21 13.32
C ILE A 241 3.56 6.74 13.50
N ASN A 242 3.89 6.35 14.74
CA ASN A 242 4.12 4.95 15.08
C ASN A 242 2.77 4.20 15.08
N VAL A 243 2.70 3.06 14.40
CA VAL A 243 1.46 2.27 14.22
C VAL A 243 1.68 0.82 14.64
N PRO A 244 0.64 0.12 15.15
CA PRO A 244 0.77 -1.29 15.49
C PRO A 244 1.09 -2.13 14.25
N ARG A 245 1.85 -3.22 14.44
CA ARG A 245 2.32 -4.09 13.34
C ARG A 245 1.18 -4.69 12.50
N SER A 246 -0.04 -4.75 13.04
CA SER A 246 -1.26 -5.11 12.31
C SER A 246 -1.54 -4.23 11.09
N ARG A 247 -1.03 -2.98 11.04
CA ARG A 247 -1.12 -2.10 9.85
C ARG A 247 -0.03 -2.34 8.82
N PHE A 248 0.88 -3.30 9.04
CA PHE A 248 1.99 -3.61 8.13
C PHE A 248 2.26 -5.11 8.02
N LEU A 249 1.58 -5.72 7.05
CA LEU A 249 1.68 -7.13 6.67
C LEU A 249 2.18 -7.23 5.22
N PRO A 250 3.48 -6.98 4.96
CA PRO A 250 4.02 -7.00 3.60
C PRO A 250 4.08 -8.43 3.06
N VAL A 251 3.62 -8.63 1.82
CA VAL A 251 3.86 -9.86 1.06
C VAL A 251 4.85 -9.57 -0.06
N LYS A 252 6.07 -10.09 0.05
CA LYS A 252 7.18 -9.86 -0.90
C LYS A 252 7.64 -11.18 -1.55
N ALA A 253 7.70 -12.26 -0.78
CA ALA A 253 8.01 -13.61 -1.23
C ALA A 253 6.84 -14.60 -0.99
N THR A 254 6.99 -15.82 -1.52
CA THR A 254 6.05 -16.93 -1.29
C THR A 254 5.96 -17.35 0.18
N SER A 255 7.02 -17.19 0.96
CA SER A 255 7.01 -17.36 2.42
C SER A 255 6.02 -16.43 3.12
N ASP A 256 5.93 -15.18 2.67
CA ASP A 256 4.99 -14.19 3.23
C ASP A 256 3.56 -14.48 2.77
N LEU A 257 3.39 -15.03 1.56
CA LEU A 257 2.08 -15.42 1.05
C LEU A 257 1.53 -16.63 1.81
N GLN A 258 2.36 -17.65 2.04
CA GLN A 258 2.01 -18.83 2.84
C GLN A 258 1.57 -18.42 4.26
N LEU A 259 2.23 -17.40 4.83
CA LEU A 259 1.87 -16.87 6.13
C LEU A 259 0.42 -16.32 6.15
N VAL A 260 0.01 -15.54 5.16
CA VAL A 260 -1.34 -14.94 5.09
C VAL A 260 -2.43 -15.90 4.58
N GLN A 261 -2.05 -16.89 3.77
CA GLN A 261 -2.90 -17.99 3.33
C GLN A 261 -3.18 -19.00 4.47
N SER A 262 -2.26 -19.17 5.42
CA SER A 262 -2.42 -20.07 6.56
C SER A 262 -3.54 -19.67 7.53
N ASP A 263 -3.95 -20.58 8.41
CA ASP A 263 -4.94 -20.38 9.47
C ASP A 263 -4.44 -19.51 10.66
N LEU A 264 -3.22 -18.96 10.56
CA LEU A 264 -2.67 -17.91 11.41
C LEU A 264 -3.39 -16.57 11.21
N TYR A 265 -3.92 -16.35 10.00
CA TYR A 265 -4.70 -15.18 9.63
C TYR A 265 -6.13 -15.59 9.25
N THR A 266 -7.05 -14.63 9.34
CA THR A 266 -8.45 -14.73 8.92
C THR A 266 -8.83 -13.47 8.13
N LEU A 267 -10.04 -13.43 7.59
CA LEU A 267 -10.57 -12.29 6.84
C LEU A 267 -11.76 -11.66 7.57
N VAL A 268 -11.74 -10.35 7.73
CA VAL A 268 -12.83 -9.54 8.29
C VAL A 268 -12.96 -8.27 7.45
N ASP A 269 -14.10 -8.06 6.79
CA ASP A 269 -14.35 -6.88 5.93
C ASP A 269 -13.23 -6.58 4.92
N GLY A 270 -12.69 -7.63 4.30
CA GLY A 270 -11.56 -7.54 3.36
C GLY A 270 -10.19 -7.33 4.02
N PHE A 271 -10.11 -7.09 5.34
CA PHE A 271 -8.85 -7.02 6.08
C PHE A 271 -8.33 -8.42 6.45
N VAL A 272 -7.06 -8.66 6.16
CA VAL A 272 -6.33 -9.84 6.63
C VAL A 272 -5.91 -9.60 8.08
N THR A 273 -6.62 -10.20 9.03
CA THR A 273 -6.42 -10.00 10.48
C THR A 273 -5.81 -11.25 11.11
N ARG A 274 -5.01 -11.10 12.17
CA ARG A 274 -4.48 -12.28 12.89
C ARG A 274 -5.64 -13.03 13.53
N ASN A 275 -5.68 -14.34 13.36
CA ASN A 275 -6.69 -15.20 13.97
C ASN A 275 -6.58 -15.15 15.50
N SER A 276 -7.67 -14.79 16.19
CA SER A 276 -7.72 -14.63 17.66
C SER A 276 -7.50 -15.94 18.42
N ALA A 277 -7.67 -17.10 17.77
CA ALA A 277 -7.31 -18.40 18.35
C ALA A 277 -5.79 -18.62 18.50
N ARG A 278 -4.94 -17.70 18.01
CA ARG A 278 -3.47 -17.80 18.03
C ARG A 278 -2.90 -17.00 19.20
N THR A 279 -2.59 -17.70 20.28
CA THR A 279 -2.09 -17.10 21.54
C THR A 279 -0.70 -16.46 21.44
N ASN A 280 0.18 -16.97 20.56
CA ASN A 280 1.47 -16.35 20.29
C ASN A 280 1.27 -15.05 19.48
N PRO A 281 1.75 -13.87 19.92
CA PRO A 281 1.62 -12.62 19.17
C PRO A 281 2.55 -12.53 17.94
N SER A 282 3.64 -13.30 17.92
CA SER A 282 4.68 -13.24 16.88
C SER A 282 4.36 -14.12 15.68
N ASN A 283 4.78 -13.69 14.49
CA ASN A 283 4.73 -14.55 13.30
C ASN A 283 5.85 -15.61 13.35
N PRO A 284 5.59 -16.85 12.93
CA PRO A 284 6.66 -17.84 12.71
C PRO A 284 7.61 -17.35 11.62
N SER A 285 8.89 -17.68 11.75
CA SER A 285 9.86 -17.51 10.67
C SER A 285 9.65 -18.63 9.65
N ILE A 286 9.21 -18.29 8.44
CA ILE A 286 9.09 -19.23 7.32
C ILE A 286 10.29 -19.00 6.40
N LYS A 287 11.11 -20.03 6.21
CA LYS A 287 12.19 -20.08 5.21
C LYS A 287 11.84 -21.18 4.23
N LEU A 288 11.82 -20.86 2.94
CA LEU A 288 11.58 -21.80 1.85
C LEU A 288 12.81 -21.83 0.93
N GLY A 289 13.14 -23.01 0.39
CA GLY A 289 14.23 -23.16 -0.58
C GLY A 289 13.93 -22.50 -1.94
N PRO A 290 14.96 -22.36 -2.81
CA PRO A 290 14.84 -21.72 -4.13
C PRO A 290 13.70 -22.25 -5.01
N GLU A 291 13.40 -23.55 -4.92
CA GLU A 291 12.34 -24.27 -5.60
C GLU A 291 10.94 -23.70 -5.30
N PHE A 292 10.73 -23.17 -4.10
CA PHE A 292 9.46 -22.55 -3.70
C PHE A 292 9.35 -21.07 -4.08
N LYS A 293 10.31 -20.49 -4.82
CA LYS A 293 10.21 -19.09 -5.29
C LYS A 293 9.11 -18.90 -6.34
N LYS A 294 8.74 -19.95 -7.08
CA LYS A 294 7.74 -19.92 -8.15
C LYS A 294 6.89 -21.21 -8.14
N GLY A 295 5.80 -21.22 -7.38
CA GLY A 295 4.91 -22.38 -7.27
C GLY A 295 3.82 -22.20 -6.20
N LYS A 296 2.89 -23.15 -6.14
CA LYS A 296 1.84 -23.22 -5.11
C LYS A 296 1.98 -24.54 -4.36
N VAL A 297 2.53 -24.47 -3.15
CA VAL A 297 2.71 -25.66 -2.29
C VAL A 297 1.90 -25.51 -1.02
N THR A 298 0.85 -26.32 -0.90
CA THR A 298 -0.04 -26.33 0.27
C THR A 298 0.46 -27.35 1.29
N ILE A 299 0.98 -26.86 2.42
CA ILE A 299 1.39 -27.70 3.55
C ILE A 299 0.29 -27.65 4.62
N THR A 300 -0.45 -28.75 4.78
CA THR A 300 -1.57 -28.85 5.73
C THR A 300 -1.23 -29.78 6.87
N ALA A 301 -1.32 -29.28 8.11
CA ALA A 301 -1.25 -30.10 9.33
C ALA A 301 -2.61 -30.12 10.04
N LYS A 302 -3.10 -31.31 10.40
CA LYS A 302 -4.34 -31.46 11.19
C LYS A 302 -4.08 -30.97 12.64
N PRO A 303 -5.08 -30.41 13.36
CA PRO A 303 -4.88 -29.94 14.73
C PRO A 303 -4.26 -31.00 15.64
N GLY A 304 -3.21 -30.62 16.38
CA GLY A 304 -2.44 -31.53 17.23
C GLY A 304 -1.39 -32.40 16.52
N VAL A 305 -1.29 -32.35 15.19
CA VAL A 305 -0.27 -33.11 14.43
C VAL A 305 0.99 -32.26 14.25
N LYS A 306 2.13 -32.76 14.77
CA LYS A 306 3.45 -32.23 14.42
C LYS A 306 3.81 -32.68 13.01
N LEU A 307 3.91 -31.75 12.08
CA LEU A 307 4.45 -32.01 10.75
C LEU A 307 5.93 -31.63 10.72
N GLU A 308 6.78 -32.60 10.43
CA GLU A 308 8.21 -32.40 10.18
C GLU A 308 8.45 -32.64 8.69
N ILE A 309 9.10 -31.68 8.05
CA ILE A 309 9.58 -31.77 6.66
C ILE A 309 11.09 -31.99 6.78
N PRO A 310 11.63 -33.13 6.32
CA PRO A 310 13.06 -33.42 6.43
C PRO A 310 13.94 -32.42 5.67
N ASP A 311 15.15 -32.18 6.17
CA ASP A 311 16.15 -31.41 5.44
C ASP A 311 16.45 -32.08 4.08
N GLY A 312 16.41 -31.30 3.00
CA GLY A 312 16.58 -31.80 1.63
C GLY A 312 15.32 -32.37 0.96
N ALA A 313 14.15 -32.36 1.62
CA ALA A 313 12.90 -32.80 1.00
C ALA A 313 12.42 -31.82 -0.09
N VAL A 314 12.39 -32.28 -1.34
CA VAL A 314 11.82 -31.52 -2.46
C VAL A 314 10.30 -31.72 -2.49
N ILE A 315 9.54 -30.67 -2.17
CA ILE A 315 8.08 -30.67 -2.29
C ILE A 315 7.71 -29.95 -3.59
N GLU A 316 7.51 -30.73 -4.64
CA GLU A 316 7.04 -30.25 -5.94
C GLU A 316 5.51 -29.97 -5.92
N ASN A 317 4.98 -29.31 -6.95
CA ASN A 317 3.54 -29.07 -7.09
C ASN A 317 2.76 -30.40 -7.14
N LYS A 318 2.26 -30.85 -6.00
CA LYS A 318 1.34 -31.99 -5.86
C LYS A 318 0.18 -31.58 -4.97
N ASP A 319 -1.03 -31.88 -5.43
CA ASP A 319 -2.23 -31.71 -4.63
C ASP A 319 -2.24 -32.72 -3.48
N ASN A 320 -2.04 -32.19 -2.27
CA ASN A 320 -2.08 -32.86 -0.97
C ASN A 320 -0.88 -33.76 -0.61
N PHE A 321 -0.15 -33.34 0.43
CA PHE A 321 0.56 -34.26 1.34
C PHE A 321 -0.42 -34.72 2.43
N GLU A 322 -1.12 -35.84 2.23
CA GLU A 322 -1.76 -36.55 3.33
C GLU A 322 -0.77 -37.56 3.93
N LYS A 323 -0.47 -37.43 5.22
CA LYS A 323 0.28 -38.44 5.97
C LYS A 323 -0.69 -39.56 6.35
N GLU A 324 -0.78 -40.60 5.53
CA GLU A 324 -1.55 -41.80 5.87
C GLU A 324 -1.07 -42.41 7.19
N LYS A 325 -2.02 -42.92 7.98
CA LYS A 325 -1.73 -43.53 9.28
C LYS A 325 -1.19 -44.95 9.10
N GLY A 326 0.13 -45.04 9.03
CA GLY A 326 0.90 -46.14 9.59
C GLY A 326 1.18 -47.33 8.66
N GLN A 327 2.42 -47.79 8.72
CA GLN A 327 2.79 -49.21 8.68
C GLN A 327 4.04 -49.38 9.56
N LEU A 328 3.88 -50.23 10.58
CA LEU A 328 4.85 -50.82 11.52
C LEU A 328 6.13 -50.02 11.84
#